data_AF-A0A1M6LG61-F1
#
_entry.id   AF-A0A1M6LG61-F1
#
_cell.length_a   1.000
_cell.length_b   1.000
_cell.length_c   1.000
_cell.angle_alpha   90.00
_cell.angle_beta   90.00
_cell.angle_gamma   90.00
#
_symmetry.space_group_name_H-M   'P 1'
#
loop_
_entity.id
_entity.type
_entity.pdbx_description
1 polymer ?
#
loop_
_entity_poly.entity_id
_entity_poly.type
_entity_poly.pdbx_seq_one_letter_code
_entity_poly.pdbx_strand_id
1 'polypeptide(L)'
;MDFFSLENDPEYLRLQTEMVALQRSIIDNQKRLLIIFEGRDTAGKGGAIMRFVRYINPRYYRIVALPKPTDMEMGQWYFQRYIKELPNPGEIVLFDRSWYNRAVVEPVMNFCTSDQYDRFINQVVLLEEMLHEDGLRIIKFWFSIDSSEQKERLEERRQNPLKQWKLSTVDAKAQEKWQEYTLYKEMMFSKTSTPKNPWVVIKGNDKDMARLEAMRYVLSKVNYSDKGLTGERLDPDTSIVQELT
;
A
#
# COMPACT_ATOMS: atom_id res chain seq x y z
N MET A 1 10.42 -21.43 -23.64
CA MET A 1 9.89 -20.43 -22.70
C MET A 1 11.09 -19.66 -22.19
N ASP A 2 11.37 -18.51 -22.77
CA ASP A 2 12.41 -17.64 -22.24
C ASP A 2 12.02 -17.24 -20.83
N PHE A 3 12.80 -17.71 -19.85
CA PHE A 3 12.82 -17.14 -18.52
C PHE A 3 13.54 -15.78 -18.61
N PHE A 4 12.96 -14.82 -19.34
CA PHE A 4 13.24 -13.43 -19.02
C PHE A 4 12.71 -13.24 -17.60
N SER A 5 13.61 -13.34 -16.63
CA SER A 5 13.37 -12.87 -15.28
C SER A 5 12.71 -11.51 -15.40
N LEU A 6 11.57 -11.28 -14.72
CA LEU A 6 10.94 -9.96 -14.60
C LEU A 6 11.95 -8.87 -14.15
N GLU A 7 13.12 -9.25 -13.67
CA GLU A 7 14.25 -8.38 -13.32
C GLU A 7 15.00 -7.81 -14.54
N ASN A 8 14.81 -8.38 -15.73
CA ASN A 8 15.41 -7.91 -16.98
C ASN A 8 14.39 -7.17 -17.87
N ASP A 9 13.17 -6.96 -17.38
CA ASP A 9 12.17 -6.18 -18.08
C ASP A 9 12.63 -4.72 -18.20
N PRO A 10 12.83 -4.19 -19.42
CA PRO A 10 13.33 -2.84 -19.61
C PRO A 10 12.43 -1.75 -19.01
N GLU A 11 11.12 -1.98 -18.93
CA GLU A 11 10.16 -1.04 -18.36
C GLU A 11 10.36 -0.93 -16.84
N TYR A 12 10.48 -2.08 -16.15
CA TYR A 12 10.80 -2.10 -14.73
C TYR A 12 12.14 -1.44 -14.42
N LEU A 13 13.19 -1.74 -15.20
CA LEU A 13 14.52 -1.17 -14.98
C LEU A 13 14.52 0.35 -15.10
N ARG A 14 13.77 0.91 -16.05
CA ARG A 14 13.62 2.36 -16.18
C ARG A 14 12.85 2.96 -15.01
N LEU A 15 11.68 2.43 -14.67
CA LEU A 15 10.92 2.94 -13.51
C LEU A 15 11.69 2.81 -12.19
N GLN A 16 12.48 1.75 -12.02
CA GLN A 16 13.32 1.58 -10.83
C GLN A 16 14.53 2.52 -10.82
N THR A 17 15.06 2.89 -11.99
CA THR A 17 16.07 3.96 -12.09
C THR A 17 15.48 5.31 -11.67
N GLU A 18 14.23 5.60 -12.06
CA GLU A 18 13.51 6.78 -11.58
C GLU A 18 13.26 6.73 -10.06
N MET A 19 12.97 5.55 -9.49
CA MET A 19 12.87 5.38 -8.03
C MET A 19 14.18 5.68 -7.30
N VAL A 20 15.34 5.38 -7.91
CA VAL A 20 16.66 5.76 -7.37
C VAL A 20 16.83 7.28 -7.38
N ALA A 21 16.46 7.95 -8.48
CA ALA A 21 16.49 9.42 -8.55
C ALA A 21 15.54 10.06 -7.53
N LEU A 22 14.33 9.52 -7.37
CA LEU A 22 13.36 9.94 -6.37
C LEU A 22 13.93 9.81 -4.96
N GLN A 23 14.51 8.65 -4.61
CA GLN A 23 15.06 8.44 -3.27
C GLN A 23 16.22 9.41 -2.99
N ARG A 24 17.11 9.61 -3.97
CA ARG A 24 18.19 10.60 -3.85
C ARG A 24 17.65 11.99 -3.55
N SER A 25 16.63 12.43 -4.27
CA SER A 25 16.01 13.74 -4.04
C SER A 25 15.34 13.83 -2.66
N ILE A 26 14.71 12.75 -2.18
CA ILE A 26 14.15 12.69 -0.82
C ILE A 26 15.25 12.88 0.24
N ILE A 27 16.39 12.20 0.09
CA ILE A 27 17.55 12.31 0.98
C ILE A 27 18.12 13.74 0.96
N ASP A 28 18.45 14.24 -0.23
CA ASP A 28 19.12 15.53 -0.42
C ASP A 28 18.26 16.69 0.12
N ASN A 29 16.94 16.56 0.04
CA ASN A 29 15.99 17.60 0.49
C ASN A 29 15.33 17.29 1.85
N GLN A 30 15.78 16.24 2.55
CA GLN A 30 15.26 15.83 3.86
C GLN A 30 13.72 15.65 3.86
N LYS A 31 13.14 15.25 2.73
CA LYS A 31 11.70 15.01 2.59
C LYS A 31 11.31 13.70 3.25
N ARG A 32 10.02 13.51 3.49
CA ARG A 32 9.47 12.32 4.11
C ARG A 32 8.34 11.78 3.26
N LEU A 33 8.40 10.50 2.93
CA LEU A 33 7.39 9.83 2.11
C LEU A 33 6.89 8.57 2.80
N LEU A 34 5.58 8.50 3.02
CA LEU A 34 4.87 7.32 3.49
C LEU A 34 4.00 6.78 2.35
N ILE A 35 4.18 5.50 2.01
CA ILE A 35 3.36 4.80 1.01
C ILE A 35 2.61 3.67 1.72
N ILE A 36 1.29 3.77 1.76
CA ILE A 36 0.39 2.81 2.39
C ILE A 36 -0.13 1.85 1.33
N PHE A 37 0.09 0.55 1.53
CA PHE A 37 -0.42 -0.50 0.68
C PHE A 37 -1.57 -1.20 1.40
N GLU A 38 -2.80 -0.89 1.01
CA GLU A 38 -4.02 -1.61 1.38
C GLU A 38 -4.62 -2.33 0.16
N GLY A 39 -5.63 -3.14 0.41
CA GLY A 39 -6.28 -3.96 -0.59
C GLY A 39 -6.58 -5.36 -0.08
N ARG A 40 -7.39 -6.09 -0.85
CA ARG A 40 -7.83 -7.43 -0.48
C ARG A 40 -6.65 -8.38 -0.24
N ASP A 41 -6.92 -9.45 0.50
CA ASP A 41 -5.98 -10.56 0.61
C ASP A 41 -5.71 -11.10 -0.78
N THR A 42 -4.45 -11.48 -1.01
CA THR A 42 -3.91 -11.92 -2.32
C THR A 42 -3.84 -10.86 -3.44
N ALA A 43 -4.23 -9.61 -3.19
CA ALA A 43 -4.23 -8.54 -4.20
C ALA A 43 -2.85 -8.16 -4.77
N GLY A 44 -1.75 -8.55 -4.12
CA GLY A 44 -0.39 -8.38 -4.67
C GLY A 44 0.48 -7.32 -3.98
N LYS A 45 0.00 -6.71 -2.90
CA LYS A 45 0.67 -5.67 -2.09
C LYS A 45 2.16 -5.91 -1.84
N GLY A 46 2.52 -6.98 -1.11
CA GLY A 46 3.91 -7.30 -0.80
C GLY A 46 4.78 -7.51 -2.05
N GLY A 47 4.22 -8.04 -3.15
CA GLY A 47 4.94 -8.16 -4.41
C GLY A 47 5.25 -6.80 -5.04
N ALA A 48 4.33 -5.84 -4.94
CA ALA A 48 4.56 -4.46 -5.37
C ALA A 48 5.62 -3.76 -4.51
N ILE A 49 5.54 -3.89 -3.18
CA ILE A 49 6.55 -3.34 -2.26
C ILE A 49 7.95 -3.84 -2.65
N MET A 50 8.12 -5.15 -2.89
CA MET A 50 9.42 -5.71 -3.29
C MET A 50 9.94 -5.15 -4.62
N ARG A 51 9.07 -4.72 -5.54
CA ARG A 51 9.49 -4.08 -6.80
C ARG A 51 9.90 -2.63 -6.61
N PHE A 52 9.24 -1.89 -5.72
CA PHE A 52 9.60 -0.52 -5.37
C PHE A 52 11.00 -0.45 -4.74
N VAL A 53 11.28 -1.36 -3.80
CA VAL A 53 12.51 -1.27 -3.01
C VAL A 53 13.73 -1.93 -3.64
N ARG A 54 13.56 -2.59 -4.79
CA ARG A 54 14.56 -3.55 -5.33
C ARG A 54 15.97 -2.97 -5.50
N TYR A 55 16.08 -1.73 -5.97
CA TYR A 55 17.36 -1.10 -6.32
C TYR A 55 17.64 0.21 -5.55
N ILE A 56 16.72 0.68 -4.72
CA ILE A 56 16.96 1.88 -3.89
C ILE A 56 17.78 1.52 -2.65
N ASN A 57 18.47 2.50 -2.06
CA ASN A 57 19.40 2.30 -0.95
C ASN A 57 18.65 1.88 0.33
N PRO A 58 18.96 0.71 0.92
CA PRO A 58 18.26 0.17 2.10
C PRO A 58 18.49 0.95 3.40
N ARG A 59 19.41 1.91 3.42
CA ARG A 59 19.62 2.78 4.59
C ARG A 59 18.55 3.86 4.73
N TYR A 60 17.82 4.14 3.66
CA TYR A 60 16.86 5.26 3.57
C TYR A 60 15.45 4.80 3.21
N TYR A 61 15.17 3.51 3.36
CA TYR A 61 13.80 3.02 3.34
C TYR A 61 13.56 1.99 4.45
N ARG A 62 12.30 1.90 4.88
CA ARG A 62 11.82 0.80 5.73
C ARG A 62 10.52 0.23 5.21
N ILE A 63 10.36 -1.08 5.37
CA ILE A 63 9.10 -1.77 5.14
C ILE A 63 8.53 -2.12 6.50
N VAL A 64 7.31 -1.67 6.76
CA VAL A 64 6.62 -1.85 8.03
C VAL A 64 5.46 -2.80 7.80
N ALA A 65 5.54 -3.98 8.40
CA ALA A 65 4.51 -5.02 8.37
C ALA A 65 4.25 -5.47 9.81
N LEU A 66 3.47 -4.66 10.55
CA LEU A 66 3.22 -4.91 11.97
C LEU A 66 2.38 -6.18 12.17
N PRO A 67 2.73 -7.05 13.14
CA PRO A 67 1.89 -8.18 13.51
C PRO A 67 0.62 -7.70 14.23
N LYS A 68 -0.26 -8.65 14.59
CA LYS A 68 -1.39 -8.38 15.49
C LYS A 68 -0.91 -7.62 16.74
N PRO A 69 -1.69 -6.64 17.26
CA PRO A 69 -1.29 -5.89 18.43
C PRO A 69 -1.14 -6.81 19.65
N THR A 70 -0.17 -6.50 20.50
CA THR A 70 -0.02 -7.08 21.84
C THR A 70 -1.11 -6.57 22.77
N ASP A 71 -1.31 -7.23 23.92
CA ASP A 71 -2.28 -6.78 24.94
C ASP A 71 -2.03 -5.35 25.41
N MET A 72 -0.75 -4.97 25.52
CA MET A 72 -0.36 -3.60 25.85
C MET A 72 -0.71 -2.61 24.74
N GLU A 73 -0.46 -2.95 23.47
CA GLU A 73 -0.83 -2.09 22.33
C GLU A 73 -2.34 -1.99 22.14
N MET A 74 -3.10 -3.04 22.48
CA MET A 74 -4.58 -2.98 22.48
C MET A 74 -5.13 -2.01 23.53
N GLY A 75 -4.40 -1.81 24.64
CA GLY A 75 -4.72 -0.81 25.66
C GLY A 75 -4.22 0.62 25.36
N GLN A 76 -3.45 0.81 24.29
CA GLN A 76 -2.93 2.12 23.87
C GLN A 76 -3.91 2.85 22.94
N TRP A 77 -3.60 4.12 22.68
CA TRP A 77 -4.24 4.79 21.55
C TRP A 77 -3.85 4.08 20.25
N TYR A 78 -4.85 3.78 19.41
CA TYR A 78 -4.69 2.89 18.25
C TYR A 78 -3.56 3.27 17.30
N PHE A 79 -3.40 4.58 17.03
CA PHE A 79 -2.37 5.07 16.10
C PHE A 79 -0.96 5.06 16.70
N GLN A 80 -0.81 4.93 18.02
CA GLN A 80 0.47 5.09 18.71
C GLN A 80 1.55 4.13 18.18
N ARG A 81 1.20 2.88 17.92
CA ARG A 81 2.16 1.89 17.38
C ARG A 81 2.60 2.22 15.95
N TYR A 82 1.73 2.81 15.15
CA TYR A 82 2.04 3.19 13.77
C TYR A 82 2.81 4.50 13.69
N ILE A 83 2.53 5.45 14.59
CA ILE A 83 3.22 6.75 14.63
C ILE A 83 4.72 6.56 14.91
N LYS A 84 5.10 5.56 15.72
CA LYS A 84 6.50 5.20 15.95
C LYS A 84 7.25 4.79 14.68
N GLU A 85 6.51 4.36 13.66
CA GLU A 85 7.05 3.84 12.41
C GLU A 85 7.07 4.86 11.28
N LEU A 86 6.64 6.10 11.52
CA LEU A 86 6.64 7.16 10.51
C LEU A 86 8.06 7.46 10.00
N PRO A 87 8.20 7.93 8.75
CA PRO A 87 9.50 8.26 8.17
C PRO A 87 10.20 9.41 8.89
N ASN A 88 11.50 9.25 9.13
CA ASN A 88 12.40 10.33 9.50
C ASN A 88 12.76 11.19 8.28
N PRO A 89 13.33 12.40 8.46
CA PRO A 89 13.84 13.21 7.35
C PRO A 89 14.77 12.41 6.42
N GLY A 90 14.50 12.45 5.12
CA GLY A 90 15.24 11.69 4.10
C GLY A 90 14.80 10.24 3.92
N GLU A 91 13.69 9.81 4.54
CA GLU A 91 13.26 8.42 4.56
C GLU A 91 11.98 8.16 3.71
N ILE A 92 11.95 7.00 3.06
CA ILE A 92 10.75 6.42 2.45
C ILE A 92 10.28 5.24 3.31
N VAL A 93 9.05 5.28 3.80
CA VAL A 93 8.47 4.17 4.55
C VAL A 93 7.30 3.56 3.78
N LEU A 94 7.32 2.23 3.63
CA LEU A 94 6.29 1.47 2.94
C LEU A 94 5.54 0.60 3.95
N PHE A 95 4.25 0.89 4.14
CA PHE A 95 3.37 0.17 5.04
C PHE A 95 2.69 -0.98 4.29
N ASP A 96 3.03 -2.24 4.60
CA ASP A 96 2.28 -3.42 4.16
C ASP A 96 1.12 -3.65 5.14
N ARG A 97 -0.05 -3.11 4.76
CA ARG A 97 -1.13 -2.71 5.67
C ARG A 97 -0.72 -1.58 6.63
N SER A 98 -1.71 -1.00 7.28
CA SER A 98 -1.56 0.22 8.06
C SER A 98 -2.60 0.32 9.18
N TRP A 99 -2.79 1.53 9.71
CA TRP A 99 -3.91 1.85 10.58
C TRP A 99 -5.27 1.57 9.95
N TYR A 100 -5.37 1.49 8.61
CA TYR A 100 -6.60 1.11 7.91
C TYR A 100 -7.03 -0.35 8.11
N ASN A 101 -6.27 -1.17 8.83
CA ASN A 101 -6.78 -2.44 9.37
C ASN A 101 -8.12 -2.25 10.10
N ARG A 102 -8.25 -1.18 10.90
CA ARG A 102 -9.47 -0.83 11.63
C ARG A 102 -10.61 -0.33 10.74
N ALA A 103 -10.32 0.09 9.53
CA ALA A 103 -11.34 0.53 8.58
C ALA A 103 -12.04 -0.66 7.89
N VAL A 104 -11.37 -1.81 7.80
CA VAL A 104 -11.83 -2.93 6.97
C VAL A 104 -11.70 -4.28 7.68
N VAL A 105 -10.48 -4.76 7.95
CA VAL A 105 -10.27 -6.13 8.44
C VAL A 105 -10.82 -6.30 9.86
N GLU A 106 -10.54 -5.35 10.77
CA GLU A 106 -10.97 -5.47 12.15
C GLU A 106 -12.50 -5.52 12.30
N PRO A 107 -13.30 -4.62 11.70
CA PRO A 107 -14.75 -4.68 11.86
C PRO A 107 -15.38 -5.90 11.15
N VAL A 108 -14.87 -6.31 9.97
CA VAL A 108 -15.38 -7.52 9.28
C VAL A 108 -15.13 -8.81 10.07
N MET A 109 -14.02 -8.85 10.81
CA MET A 109 -13.60 -10.02 11.59
C MET A 109 -13.95 -9.92 13.08
N ASN A 110 -14.65 -8.86 13.49
CA ASN A 110 -14.99 -8.56 14.89
C ASN A 110 -13.76 -8.43 15.81
N PHE A 111 -12.66 -7.88 15.30
CA PHE A 111 -11.46 -7.55 16.09
C PHE A 111 -11.50 -6.16 16.71
N CYS A 112 -12.52 -5.35 16.40
CA CYS A 112 -12.80 -4.10 17.07
C CYS A 112 -14.30 -3.97 17.38
N THR A 113 -14.63 -3.16 18.36
CA THR A 113 -16.01 -2.73 18.66
C THR A 113 -16.48 -1.66 17.67
N SER A 114 -17.80 -1.44 17.59
CA SER A 114 -18.39 -0.33 16.83
C SER A 114 -17.79 1.02 17.24
N ASP A 115 -17.67 1.25 18.55
CA ASP A 115 -17.15 2.51 19.09
C ASP A 115 -15.68 2.74 18.70
N GLN A 116 -14.88 1.67 18.65
CA GLN A 116 -13.49 1.74 18.18
C GLN A 116 -13.42 2.04 16.68
N TYR A 117 -14.29 1.41 15.88
CA TYR A 117 -14.40 1.68 14.44
C TYR A 117 -14.78 3.14 14.18
N ASP A 118 -15.85 3.63 14.79
CA ASP A 118 -16.34 4.99 14.60
C ASP A 118 -15.31 6.03 15.06
N ARG A 119 -14.66 5.78 16.21
CA ARG A 119 -13.57 6.63 16.69
C ARG A 119 -12.41 6.68 15.70
N PHE A 120 -12.01 5.54 15.13
CA PHE A 120 -10.95 5.50 14.12
C PHE A 120 -11.31 6.31 12.88
N ILE A 121 -12.52 6.11 12.35
CA ILE A 121 -13.01 6.83 11.17
C ILE A 121 -13.01 8.34 11.40
N ASN A 122 -13.41 8.80 12.59
CA ASN A 122 -13.41 10.22 12.94
C ASN A 122 -11.99 10.80 13.16
N GLN A 123 -11.02 9.97 13.54
CA GLN A 123 -9.66 10.43 13.88
C GLN A 123 -8.68 10.35 12.70
N VAL A 124 -8.85 9.39 11.79
CA VAL A 124 -7.83 9.09 10.77
C VAL A 124 -7.58 10.26 9.82
N VAL A 125 -8.64 10.95 9.39
CA VAL A 125 -8.50 12.11 8.50
C VAL A 125 -7.76 13.25 9.21
N LEU A 126 -8.12 13.54 10.46
CA LEU A 126 -7.44 14.56 11.28
C LEU A 126 -5.96 14.23 11.48
N LEU A 127 -5.63 12.96 11.73
CA LEU A 127 -4.24 12.51 11.84
C LEU A 127 -3.48 12.75 10.53
N GLU A 128 -4.03 12.31 9.40
CA GLU A 128 -3.40 12.47 8.09
C GLU A 128 -3.25 13.94 7.69
N GLU A 129 -4.17 14.82 8.10
CA GLU A 129 -4.05 16.27 7.92
C GLU A 129 -2.89 16.85 8.75
N MET A 130 -2.80 16.52 10.04
CA MET A 130 -1.69 16.95 10.89
C MET A 130 -0.33 16.49 10.32
N LEU A 131 -0.26 15.24 9.83
CA LEU A 131 0.96 14.70 9.22
C LEU A 131 1.29 15.41 7.90
N HIS A 132 0.29 15.71 7.08
CA HIS A 132 0.48 16.47 5.84
C HIS A 132 1.00 17.88 6.12
N GLU A 133 0.45 18.58 7.12
CA GLU A 133 0.89 19.91 7.54
C GLU A 133 2.33 19.92 8.09
N ASP A 134 2.72 18.86 8.79
CA ASP A 134 4.11 18.65 9.21
C ASP A 134 5.06 18.39 8.02
N GLY A 135 4.53 18.17 6.81
CA GLY A 135 5.31 17.97 5.58
C GLY A 135 5.59 16.51 5.26
N LEU A 136 4.85 15.57 5.87
CA LEU A 136 4.84 14.17 5.46
C LEU A 136 3.96 14.01 4.22
N ARG A 137 4.53 13.51 3.12
CA ARG A 137 3.73 13.09 1.97
C ARG A 137 3.19 11.68 2.18
N ILE A 138 1.88 11.51 2.08
CA ILE A 138 1.20 10.22 2.19
C ILE A 138 0.63 9.82 0.83
N ILE A 139 0.88 8.59 0.40
CA ILE A 139 0.23 7.98 -0.77
C ILE A 139 -0.51 6.73 -0.30
N LYS A 140 -1.81 6.62 -0.56
CA LYS A 140 -2.66 5.51 -0.11
C LYS A 140 -3.13 4.66 -1.28
N PHE A 141 -2.59 3.46 -1.42
CA PHE A 141 -3.00 2.51 -2.45
C PHE A 141 -4.03 1.52 -1.94
N TRP A 142 -5.06 1.27 -2.73
CA TRP A 142 -5.93 0.10 -2.60
C TRP A 142 -5.78 -0.80 -3.82
N PHE A 143 -5.17 -1.97 -3.65
CA PHE A 143 -5.09 -2.99 -4.69
C PHE A 143 -6.43 -3.75 -4.76
N SER A 144 -7.16 -3.55 -5.85
CA SER A 144 -8.48 -4.14 -6.09
C SER A 144 -8.36 -5.34 -7.02
N ILE A 145 -8.85 -6.49 -6.57
CA ILE A 145 -9.00 -7.69 -7.39
C ILE A 145 -10.44 -8.18 -7.36
N ASP A 146 -10.80 -9.00 -8.34
CA ASP A 146 -12.11 -9.67 -8.39
C ASP A 146 -12.16 -10.89 -7.46
N SER A 147 -13.39 -11.32 -7.14
CA SER A 147 -13.60 -12.47 -6.24
C SER A 147 -13.06 -13.77 -6.83
N SER A 148 -13.20 -13.95 -8.15
CA SER A 148 -12.66 -15.07 -8.90
C SER A 148 -11.14 -15.11 -8.84
N GLU A 149 -10.49 -13.97 -9.12
CA GLU A 149 -9.04 -13.82 -9.05
C GLU A 149 -8.52 -14.10 -7.64
N GLN A 150 -9.21 -13.59 -6.61
CA GLN A 150 -8.84 -13.88 -5.22
C GLN A 150 -8.90 -15.39 -4.93
N LYS A 151 -9.97 -16.07 -5.36
CA LYS A 151 -10.16 -17.51 -5.18
C LYS A 151 -9.05 -18.31 -5.87
N GLU A 152 -8.74 -17.97 -7.12
CA GLU A 152 -7.66 -18.61 -7.88
C GLU A 152 -6.30 -18.46 -7.18
N ARG A 153 -5.96 -17.24 -6.75
CA ARG A 153 -4.70 -16.97 -6.03
C ARG A 153 -4.60 -17.69 -4.68
N LEU A 154 -5.72 -17.88 -3.99
CA LEU A 154 -5.75 -18.65 -2.75
C LEU A 154 -5.49 -20.13 -3.02
N GLU A 155 -6.06 -20.68 -4.08
CA GLU A 155 -5.81 -22.07 -4.48
C GLU A 155 -4.36 -22.27 -4.95
N GLU A 156 -3.82 -21.34 -5.74
CA GLU A 156 -2.40 -21.33 -6.13
C GLU A 156 -1.47 -21.36 -4.91
N ARG A 157 -1.78 -20.58 -3.86
CA ARG A 157 -1.01 -20.56 -2.61
C ARG A 157 -1.06 -21.88 -1.85
N ARG A 158 -2.18 -22.59 -1.88
CA ARG A 158 -2.33 -23.92 -1.23
C ARG A 158 -1.45 -24.95 -1.92
N GLN A 159 -1.40 -24.91 -3.24
CA GLN A 159 -0.68 -25.89 -4.05
C GLN A 159 0.82 -25.61 -4.17
N ASN A 160 1.25 -24.35 -4.02
CA ASN A 160 2.65 -23.95 -4.16
C ASN A 160 3.39 -23.92 -2.80
N PRO A 161 4.36 -24.82 -2.55
CA PRO A 161 5.09 -24.88 -1.27
C PRO A 161 5.81 -23.58 -0.88
N LEU A 162 6.25 -22.79 -1.86
CA LEU A 162 6.94 -21.50 -1.64
C LEU A 162 5.99 -20.38 -1.21
N LYS A 163 4.68 -20.59 -1.34
CA LYS A 163 3.62 -19.60 -1.05
C LYS A 163 2.67 -20.03 0.06
N GLN A 164 2.72 -21.28 0.51
CA GLN A 164 1.85 -21.81 1.57
C GLN A 164 1.91 -21.01 2.87
N TRP A 165 3.09 -20.52 3.25
CA TRP A 165 3.26 -19.68 4.44
C TRP A 165 2.48 -18.35 4.39
N LYS A 166 2.03 -17.92 3.20
CA LYS A 166 1.22 -16.71 3.01
C LYS A 166 -0.27 -16.92 3.30
N LEU A 167 -0.69 -18.15 3.60
CA LEU A 167 -2.06 -18.46 3.95
C LEU A 167 -2.30 -18.18 5.44
N SER A 168 -3.36 -17.43 5.73
CA SER A 168 -3.84 -17.19 7.09
C SER A 168 -5.22 -17.80 7.31
N THR A 169 -5.61 -17.96 8.58
CA THR A 169 -6.99 -18.37 8.94
C THR A 169 -8.04 -17.32 8.55
N VAL A 170 -7.62 -16.06 8.40
CA VAL A 170 -8.48 -14.96 7.92
C VAL A 170 -8.76 -15.11 6.42
N ASP A 171 -7.79 -15.60 5.64
CA ASP A 171 -7.89 -15.73 4.18
C ASP A 171 -9.05 -16.64 3.75
N ALA A 172 -9.31 -17.73 4.50
CA ALA A 172 -10.41 -18.64 4.21
C ALA A 172 -11.78 -17.97 4.41
N LYS A 173 -11.93 -17.17 5.48
CA LYS A 173 -13.15 -16.42 5.77
C LYS A 173 -13.33 -15.19 4.87
N ALA A 174 -12.25 -14.66 4.32
CA ALA A 174 -12.27 -13.46 3.47
C ALA A 174 -13.10 -13.66 2.19
N GLN A 175 -13.09 -14.87 1.63
CA GLN A 175 -13.95 -15.23 0.49
C GLN A 175 -15.43 -15.26 0.87
N GLU A 176 -15.77 -15.87 2.00
CA GLU A 176 -17.16 -15.95 2.50
C GLU A 176 -17.71 -14.56 2.83
N LYS A 177 -16.87 -13.70 3.43
CA LYS A 177 -17.21 -12.33 3.85
C LYS A 177 -16.99 -11.29 2.75
N TRP A 178 -16.92 -11.69 1.48
CA TRP A 178 -16.58 -10.80 0.37
C TRP A 178 -17.38 -9.49 0.36
N GLN A 179 -18.69 -9.59 0.58
CA GLN A 179 -19.62 -8.45 0.58
C GLN A 179 -19.41 -7.53 1.79
N GLU A 180 -19.14 -8.08 2.98
CA GLU A 180 -18.80 -7.26 4.16
C GLU A 180 -17.50 -6.48 3.93
N TYR A 181 -16.47 -7.13 3.37
CA TYR A 181 -15.24 -6.44 2.97
C TYR A 181 -15.50 -5.33 1.94
N THR A 182 -16.39 -5.56 0.97
CA THR A 182 -16.78 -4.55 -0.02
C THR A 182 -17.43 -3.34 0.66
N LEU A 183 -18.38 -3.59 1.57
CA LEU A 183 -19.09 -2.55 2.32
C LEU A 183 -18.13 -1.67 3.12
N TYR A 184 -17.27 -2.28 3.94
CA TYR A 184 -16.33 -1.52 4.77
C TYR A 184 -15.27 -0.78 3.94
N LYS A 185 -14.83 -1.35 2.82
CA LYS A 185 -13.97 -0.65 1.84
C LYS A 185 -14.66 0.61 1.29
N GLU A 186 -15.92 0.51 0.88
CA GLU A 186 -16.67 1.66 0.33
C GLU A 186 -16.93 2.73 1.37
N MET A 187 -17.24 2.34 2.61
CA MET A 187 -17.34 3.26 3.74
C MET A 187 -16.00 3.92 4.07
N MET A 188 -14.89 3.18 4.02
CA MET A 188 -13.56 3.73 4.22
C MET A 188 -13.25 4.78 3.15
N PHE A 189 -13.47 4.48 1.87
CA PHE A 189 -13.25 5.43 0.79
C PHE A 189 -14.07 6.70 0.96
N SER A 190 -15.39 6.57 1.16
CA SER A 190 -16.28 7.73 1.26
C SER A 190 -15.97 8.66 2.44
N LYS A 191 -15.38 8.13 3.51
CA LYS A 191 -15.08 8.90 4.73
C LYS A 191 -13.62 9.37 4.84
N THR A 192 -12.70 8.75 4.12
CA THR A 192 -11.25 8.96 4.32
C THR A 192 -10.48 9.31 3.06
N SER A 193 -11.13 9.32 1.89
CA SER A 193 -10.56 9.95 0.70
C SER A 193 -10.74 11.46 0.80
N THR A 194 -9.66 12.21 0.66
CA THR A 194 -9.71 13.67 0.67
C THR A 194 -8.84 14.23 -0.47
N PRO A 195 -9.05 15.48 -0.92
CA PRO A 195 -8.21 16.08 -1.94
C PRO A 195 -6.71 16.15 -1.57
N LYS A 196 -6.39 16.24 -0.27
CA LYS A 196 -5.01 16.27 0.23
C LYS A 196 -4.38 14.87 0.30
N ASN A 197 -5.17 13.87 0.70
CA ASN A 197 -4.74 12.49 0.89
C ASN A 197 -5.75 11.54 0.23
N PRO A 198 -5.81 11.48 -1.12
CA PRO A 198 -6.78 10.67 -1.82
C PRO A 198 -6.44 9.17 -1.71
N TRP A 199 -7.46 8.34 -1.84
CA TRP A 199 -7.29 6.91 -2.10
C TRP A 199 -7.01 6.67 -3.57
N VAL A 200 -6.06 5.80 -3.85
CA VAL A 200 -5.63 5.45 -5.19
C VAL A 200 -5.93 3.97 -5.42
N VAL A 201 -6.98 3.71 -6.19
CA VAL A 201 -7.40 2.35 -6.52
C VAL A 201 -6.57 1.84 -7.70
N ILE A 202 -5.91 0.70 -7.52
CA ILE A 202 -5.13 0.01 -8.54
C ILE A 202 -5.87 -1.27 -8.92
N LYS A 203 -6.23 -1.44 -10.20
CA LYS A 203 -6.74 -2.72 -10.71
C LYS A 203 -5.61 -3.77 -10.68
N GLY A 204 -5.80 -4.77 -9.84
CA GLY A 204 -4.77 -5.71 -9.41
C GLY A 204 -4.85 -7.12 -10.01
N ASN A 205 -5.80 -7.39 -10.93
CA ASN A 205 -5.95 -8.72 -11.52
C ASN A 205 -4.69 -9.11 -12.32
N ASP A 206 -4.17 -8.20 -13.13
CA ASP A 206 -2.81 -8.31 -13.66
C ASP A 206 -1.83 -7.79 -12.61
N LYS A 207 -1.02 -8.70 -12.05
CA LYS A 207 -0.06 -8.36 -11.00
C LYS A 207 1.05 -7.44 -11.51
N ASP A 208 1.51 -7.63 -12.74
CA ASP A 208 2.67 -6.90 -13.25
C ASP A 208 2.28 -5.50 -13.67
N MET A 209 1.16 -5.35 -14.38
CA MET A 209 0.60 -4.03 -14.68
C MET A 209 0.29 -3.24 -13.41
N ALA A 210 -0.33 -3.88 -12.40
CA ALA A 210 -0.62 -3.19 -11.14
C ALA A 210 0.63 -2.66 -10.42
N ARG A 211 1.75 -3.37 -10.51
CA ARG A 211 3.03 -2.95 -9.90
C ARG A 211 3.64 -1.76 -10.63
N LEU A 212 3.69 -1.85 -11.97
CA LEU A 212 4.22 -0.80 -12.83
C LEU A 212 3.41 0.48 -12.67
N GLU A 213 2.08 0.38 -12.72
CA GLU A 213 1.18 1.52 -12.60
C GLU A 213 1.16 2.15 -11.20
N ALA A 214 1.28 1.34 -10.14
CA ALA A 214 1.46 1.89 -8.79
C ALA A 214 2.78 2.68 -8.69
N MET A 215 3.87 2.18 -9.30
CA MET A 215 5.17 2.86 -9.30
C MET A 215 5.10 4.18 -10.09
N ARG A 216 4.48 4.16 -11.27
CA ARG A 216 4.16 5.35 -12.06
C ARG A 216 3.42 6.39 -11.25
N TYR A 217 2.40 5.98 -10.51
CA TYR A 217 1.63 6.92 -9.68
C TYR A 217 2.50 7.62 -8.63
N VAL A 218 3.39 6.90 -7.95
CA VAL A 218 4.31 7.54 -6.99
C VAL A 218 5.27 8.49 -7.69
N LEU A 219 5.89 8.05 -8.77
CA LEU A 219 6.83 8.85 -9.55
C LEU A 219 6.15 10.10 -10.13
N SER A 220 4.91 10.01 -10.59
CA SER A 220 4.17 11.16 -11.14
C SER A 220 3.83 12.19 -10.06
N LYS A 221 3.43 11.75 -8.86
CA LYS A 221 3.00 12.64 -7.76
C LYS A 221 4.14 13.30 -7.00
N VAL A 222 5.32 12.67 -6.92
CA VAL A 222 6.47 13.24 -6.22
C VAL A 222 7.29 14.10 -7.20
N ASN A 223 7.73 15.28 -6.73
CA ASN A 223 8.69 16.10 -7.46
C ASN A 223 10.10 15.72 -7.02
N TYR A 224 10.97 15.39 -7.98
CA TYR A 224 12.35 14.99 -7.72
C TYR A 224 13.26 15.40 -8.89
N SER A 225 14.56 15.55 -8.60
CA SER A 225 15.59 15.85 -9.61
C SER A 225 15.71 14.71 -10.62
N ASP A 226 16.05 15.03 -11.87
CA ASP A 226 16.27 14.04 -12.94
C ASP A 226 15.03 13.22 -13.34
N LYS A 227 13.83 13.68 -12.95
CA LYS A 227 12.57 13.06 -13.30
C LYS A 227 12.37 12.94 -14.82
N GLY A 228 12.13 11.72 -15.29
CA GLY A 228 11.83 11.41 -16.68
C GLY A 228 13.05 11.23 -17.58
N LEU A 229 14.28 11.32 -17.04
CA LEU A 229 15.51 11.11 -17.84
C LEU A 229 15.62 9.71 -18.43
N THR A 230 14.91 8.73 -17.87
CA THR A 230 14.87 7.37 -18.42
C THR A 230 14.04 7.27 -19.72
N GLY A 231 13.23 8.29 -20.03
CA GLY A 231 12.30 8.31 -21.15
C GLY A 231 11.08 7.40 -20.97
N GLU A 232 10.90 6.81 -19.79
CA GLU A 232 9.77 5.96 -19.47
C GLU A 232 8.52 6.79 -19.17
N ARG A 233 7.35 6.25 -19.49
CA ARG A 233 6.08 6.89 -19.16
C ARG A 233 5.89 6.88 -17.65
N LEU A 234 5.74 8.07 -17.05
CA LEU A 234 5.45 8.23 -15.62
C LEU A 234 3.97 8.45 -15.33
N ASP A 235 3.20 8.91 -16.31
CA ASP A 235 1.75 9.10 -16.14
C ASP A 235 1.03 7.75 -16.02
N PRO A 236 0.24 7.53 -14.95
CA PRO A 236 -0.50 6.30 -14.78
C PRO A 236 -1.59 6.13 -15.84
N ASP A 237 -1.82 4.90 -16.26
CA ASP A 237 -2.98 4.53 -17.08
C ASP A 237 -4.27 4.68 -16.27
N THR A 238 -5.13 5.62 -16.65
CA THR A 238 -6.40 5.90 -15.96
C THR A 238 -7.41 4.76 -16.03
N SER A 239 -7.22 3.79 -16.94
CA SER A 239 -8.02 2.57 -16.98
C SER A 239 -7.62 1.58 -15.88
N ILE A 240 -6.41 1.69 -15.32
CA ILE A 240 -5.86 0.82 -14.27
C ILE A 240 -5.82 1.54 -12.92
N VAL A 241 -5.49 2.83 -12.91
CA VAL A 241 -5.32 3.66 -11.72
C VAL A 241 -6.43 4.69 -11.65
N GLN A 242 -7.16 4.69 -10.54
CA GLN A 242 -8.21 5.66 -10.27
C GLN A 242 -7.94 6.36 -8.95
N GLU A 243 -7.83 7.68 -8.99
CA GLU A 243 -7.81 8.52 -7.79
C GLU A 243 -9.24 8.80 -7.35
N LEU A 244 -9.54 8.54 -6.07
CA LEU A 244 -10.81 8.87 -5.45
C LEU A 244 -10.62 10.19 -4.71
N THR A 245 -11.44 11.19 -5.03
CA THR A 245 -11.45 12.48 -4.33
C THR A 245 -12.70 12.63 -3.50
#